data_AF-A0A972XKE6-F1
#
_entry.id   AF-A0A972XKE6-F1
#
_cell.length_a   1.000
_cell.length_b   1.000
_cell.length_c   1.000
_cell.angle_alpha   90.00
_cell.angle_beta   90.00
_cell.angle_gamma   90.00
#
_symmetry.space_group_name_H-M   'P 1'
#
loop_
_entity.id
_entity.type
_entity.pdbx_description
1 polymer ?
#
loop_
_entity_poly.entity_id
_entity_poly.type
_entity_poly.pdbx_seq_one_letter_code
_entity_poly.pdbx_strand_id
1 'polypeptide(L)'
;MKNFILFALCLFSLSAVAQENLKKAHAHNDYEHAKPFFEAFKLGFGSIEADVYAINGELLVSHNLADVKADRTLKSLYIDPIVAVLKAKKQGNFHQFLIDFKTNADSTLP
;
A
#
# COMPACT_ATOMS: atom_id res chain seq x y z
N MET A 1 -10.65 -35.74 -32.74
CA MET A 1 -11.55 -34.79 -32.03
C MET A 1 -11.44 -34.90 -30.51
N LYS A 2 -11.52 -36.11 -29.92
CA LYS A 2 -11.36 -36.33 -28.46
C LYS A 2 -10.06 -35.76 -27.86
N ASN A 3 -8.93 -35.89 -28.57
CA ASN A 3 -7.63 -35.43 -28.07
C ASN A 3 -7.47 -33.90 -28.11
N PHE A 4 -8.21 -33.21 -28.98
CA PHE A 4 -8.19 -31.74 -29.08
C PHE A 4 -8.96 -31.09 -27.92
N ILE A 5 -10.05 -31.72 -27.48
CA ILE A 5 -10.83 -31.30 -26.31
C ILE A 5 -10.01 -31.50 -25.02
N LEU A 6 -9.26 -32.61 -24.91
CA LEU A 6 -8.40 -32.87 -23.76
C LEU A 6 -7.27 -31.83 -23.62
N PHE A 7 -6.69 -31.40 -24.75
CA PHE A 7 -5.62 -30.40 -24.75
C PHE A 7 -6.13 -29.00 -24.41
N ALA A 8 -7.32 -28.62 -24.90
CA ALA A 8 -7.99 -27.37 -24.56
C ALA A 8 -8.39 -27.32 -23.07
N LEU A 9 -8.80 -28.45 -22.48
CA LEU A 9 -9.12 -28.56 -21.06
C LEU A 9 -7.87 -28.36 -20.18
N CYS A 10 -6.72 -28.93 -20.57
CA CYS A 10 -5.45 -28.73 -19.85
C CYS A 10 -4.98 -27.26 -19.88
N LEU A 11 -5.18 -26.54 -20.98
CA LEU A 11 -4.83 -25.12 -21.09
C LEU A 11 -5.76 -24.22 -20.25
N PHE A 12 -7.03 -24.60 -20.07
CA PHE A 12 -7.95 -23.90 -19.19
C PHE A 12 -7.61 -24.05 -17.70
N SER A 13 -7.06 -25.21 -17.31
CA SER A 13 -6.69 -25.52 -15.92
C SER A 13 -5.44 -24.78 -15.41
N LEU A 14 -4.58 -24.26 -16.30
CA LEU A 14 -3.34 -23.56 -15.91
C LEU A 14 -3.52 -22.09 -15.51
N SER A 15 -4.74 -21.54 -15.62
CA SER A 15 -4.95 -20.09 -15.43
C SER A 15 -5.15 -19.63 -13.97
N ALA A 16 -5.00 -20.49 -12.95
CA ALA A 16 -5.62 -20.22 -11.64
C ALA A 16 -4.76 -20.38 -10.38
N VAL A 17 -3.42 -20.26 -10.42
CA VAL A 17 -2.59 -20.33 -9.19
C VAL A 17 -1.54 -19.21 -9.04
N ALA A 18 -1.61 -18.13 -9.84
CA ALA A 18 -0.63 -17.05 -9.74
C ALA A 18 -0.98 -15.95 -8.71
N GLN A 19 -2.24 -15.86 -8.25
CA GLN A 19 -2.76 -14.67 -7.52
C GLN A 19 -2.89 -14.81 -6.00
N GLU A 20 -2.41 -15.88 -5.37
CA GLU A 20 -2.66 -16.10 -3.93
C GLU A 20 -1.74 -15.31 -2.97
N ASN A 21 -0.58 -14.79 -3.40
CA ASN A 21 0.43 -14.30 -2.46
C ASN A 21 0.46 -12.78 -2.17
N LEU A 22 -0.47 -11.99 -2.73
CA LEU A 22 -0.51 -10.54 -2.45
C LEU A 22 -0.76 -10.20 -0.98
N LYS A 23 -1.33 -11.13 -0.19
CA LYS A 23 -1.47 -10.98 1.27
C LYS A 23 -0.13 -10.75 1.97
N LYS A 24 0.98 -11.28 1.45
CA LYS A 24 2.32 -11.07 2.02
C LYS A 24 3.09 -9.94 1.33
N ALA A 25 2.51 -9.35 0.28
CA ALA A 25 3.15 -8.25 -0.42
C ALA A 25 3.10 -6.99 0.46
N HIS A 26 4.23 -6.30 0.47
CA HIS A 26 4.43 -5.03 1.14
C HIS A 26 4.54 -3.93 0.10
N ALA A 27 3.76 -2.88 0.26
CA ALA A 27 3.73 -1.75 -0.63
C ALA A 27 4.67 -0.66 -0.08
N HIS A 28 5.73 -0.37 -0.85
CA HIS A 28 6.71 0.67 -0.55
C HIS A 28 6.52 1.82 -1.53
N ASN A 29 6.68 3.06 -1.07
CA ASN A 29 6.64 4.27 -1.88
C ASN A 29 5.33 4.52 -2.65
N ASP A 30 4.20 3.98 -2.21
CA ASP A 30 2.89 4.20 -2.88
C ASP A 30 2.49 5.67 -2.96
N TYR A 31 3.12 6.53 -2.16
CA TYR A 31 2.93 7.96 -2.25
C TYR A 31 3.16 8.45 -3.69
N GLU A 32 4.04 7.83 -4.49
CA GLU A 32 4.27 8.22 -5.89
C GLU A 32 3.05 7.98 -6.79
N HIS A 33 2.09 7.18 -6.35
CA HIS A 33 0.85 6.92 -7.07
C HIS A 33 -0.20 8.02 -6.88
N ALA A 34 -1.18 8.08 -7.78
CA ALA A 34 -2.22 9.11 -7.76
C ALA A 34 -3.13 9.00 -6.53
N LYS A 35 -3.38 7.78 -6.03
CA LYS A 35 -4.14 7.52 -4.81
C LYS A 35 -3.41 6.52 -3.91
N PRO A 36 -2.44 6.97 -3.09
CA PRO A 36 -1.46 6.11 -2.44
C PRO A 36 -2.04 4.89 -1.71
N PHE A 37 -2.80 5.10 -0.65
CA PHE A 37 -3.41 3.99 0.09
C PHE A 37 -4.42 3.19 -0.75
N PHE A 38 -5.29 3.86 -1.52
CA PHE A 38 -6.39 3.18 -2.21
C PHE A 38 -5.91 2.25 -3.33
N GLU A 39 -4.82 2.60 -4.02
CA GLU A 39 -4.25 1.75 -5.06
C GLU A 39 -3.61 0.50 -4.46
N ALA A 40 -2.76 0.64 -3.43
CA ALA A 40 -2.19 -0.50 -2.70
C ALA A 40 -3.29 -1.40 -2.11
N PHE A 41 -4.31 -0.82 -1.48
CA PHE A 41 -5.45 -1.54 -0.93
C PHE A 41 -6.23 -2.30 -2.02
N LYS A 42 -6.50 -1.66 -3.16
CA LYS A 42 -7.23 -2.27 -4.29
C LYS A 42 -6.44 -3.41 -4.93
N LEU A 43 -5.13 -3.27 -5.00
CA LEU A 43 -4.22 -4.32 -5.50
C LEU A 43 -4.04 -5.47 -4.50
N GLY A 44 -4.59 -5.34 -3.28
CA GLY A 44 -4.62 -6.43 -2.31
C GLY A 44 -3.34 -6.61 -1.51
N PHE A 45 -2.50 -5.57 -1.43
CA PHE A 45 -1.34 -5.55 -0.55
C PHE A 45 -1.76 -5.72 0.92
N GLY A 46 -0.97 -6.52 1.66
CA GLY A 46 -1.24 -6.81 3.07
C GLY A 46 -0.65 -5.77 4.01
N SER A 47 0.49 -5.19 3.63
CA SER A 47 1.18 -4.16 4.40
C SER A 47 1.59 -2.99 3.51
N ILE A 48 1.65 -1.80 4.12
CA ILE A 48 2.02 -0.54 3.46
C ILE A 48 2.97 0.20 4.39
N GLU A 49 4.04 0.76 3.84
CA GLU A 49 4.97 1.67 4.53
C GLU A 49 4.81 3.10 4.04
N ALA A 50 4.88 4.06 4.96
CA ALA A 50 5.01 5.47 4.67
C ALA A 50 6.29 6.04 5.29
N ASP A 51 7.17 6.57 4.45
CA ASP A 51 8.33 7.36 4.84
C ASP A 51 7.88 8.75 5.31
N VAL A 52 8.18 9.13 6.55
CA VAL A 52 7.66 10.34 7.18
C VAL A 52 8.76 11.23 7.73
N TYR A 53 8.65 12.53 7.43
CA TYR A 53 9.38 13.60 8.09
C TYR A 53 8.45 14.38 9.03
N ALA A 54 8.90 14.63 10.25
CA ALA A 54 8.24 15.56 11.18
C ALA A 54 8.81 16.97 10.98
N ILE A 55 8.01 17.87 10.39
CA ILE A 55 8.46 19.23 10.03
C ILE A 55 7.38 20.22 10.47
N ASN A 56 7.77 21.21 11.29
CA ASN A 56 6.89 22.29 11.75
C ASN A 56 5.56 21.82 12.38
N GLY A 57 5.57 20.69 13.10
CA GLY A 57 4.38 20.12 13.73
C GLY A 57 3.49 19.29 12.79
N GLU A 58 3.88 19.11 11.52
CA GLU A 58 3.20 18.26 10.56
C GLU A 58 4.02 16.99 10.25
N LEU A 59 3.32 15.93 9.85
CA LEU A 59 3.90 14.69 9.37
C LEU A 59 3.76 14.62 7.84
N LEU A 60 4.87 14.82 7.14
CA LEU A 60 4.93 14.90 5.68
C LEU A 60 5.54 13.62 5.10
N VAL A 61 4.94 13.11 4.03
CA VAL A 61 5.36 11.85 3.41
C VAL A 61 6.34 12.13 2.26
N SER A 62 7.55 11.58 2.39
CA SER A 62 8.57 11.59 1.34
C SER A 62 9.70 10.65 1.72
N HIS A 63 10.36 10.04 0.74
CA HIS A 63 11.61 9.30 0.98
C HIS A 63 12.80 10.25 1.22
N ASN A 64 12.96 11.24 0.35
CA ASN A 64 14.02 12.24 0.48
C ASN A 64 13.49 13.58 1.00
N LEU A 65 14.28 14.25 1.84
CA LEU A 65 13.94 15.57 2.38
C LEU A 65 13.72 16.63 1.26
N ALA A 66 14.49 16.55 0.17
CA ALA A 66 14.39 17.47 -0.96
C ALA A 66 13.06 17.37 -1.74
N ASP A 67 12.37 16.23 -1.63
CA ASP A 67 11.13 15.94 -2.36
C ASP A 67 9.87 16.19 -1.51
N VAL A 68 10.04 16.64 -0.26
CA VAL A 68 8.95 16.94 0.67
C VAL A 68 8.04 18.02 0.09
N LYS A 69 6.73 17.76 0.12
CA LYS A 69 5.70 18.73 -0.25
C LYS A 69 4.72 18.93 0.90
N ALA A 70 4.38 20.19 1.17
CA ALA A 70 3.49 20.56 2.27
C ALA A 70 2.07 19.98 2.14
N ASP A 71 1.61 19.70 0.93
CA ASP A 71 0.29 19.11 0.66
C ASP A 71 0.24 17.58 0.84
N ARG A 72 1.39 16.93 1.03
CA ARG A 72 1.53 15.47 1.11
C ARG A 72 1.67 15.00 2.55
N THR A 73 0.62 15.23 3.34
CA THR A 73 0.59 14.82 4.74
C THR A 73 0.32 13.30 4.91
N LEU A 74 0.86 12.69 5.97
CA LEU A 74 0.53 11.31 6.36
C LEU A 74 -0.97 11.14 6.55
N LYS A 75 -1.63 12.17 7.10
CA LYS A 75 -3.06 12.18 7.36
C LYS A 75 -3.87 12.08 6.07
N SER A 76 -3.60 12.95 5.09
CA SER A 76 -4.35 13.01 3.83
C SER A 76 -4.09 11.80 2.93
N LEU A 77 -2.85 11.30 2.89
CA LEU A 77 -2.47 10.22 1.98
C LEU A 77 -2.80 8.82 2.51
N TYR A 78 -2.80 8.62 3.84
CA TYR A 78 -2.95 7.29 4.44
C TYR A 78 -4.00 7.22 5.54
N ILE A 79 -3.93 8.06 6.59
CA ILE A 79 -4.80 7.91 7.77
C ILE A 79 -6.28 8.09 7.41
N ASP A 80 -6.63 9.18 6.74
CA ASP A 80 -8.02 9.46 6.35
C ASP A 80 -8.56 8.36 5.39
N PRO A 81 -7.81 7.93 4.36
CA PRO A 81 -8.19 6.80 3.52
C PRO A 81 -8.38 5.46 4.28
N ILE A 82 -7.47 5.12 5.21
CA ILE A 82 -7.59 3.92 6.05
C ILE A 82 -8.88 3.98 6.87
N VAL A 83 -9.11 5.10 7.57
CA VAL A 83 -10.31 5.31 8.38
C VAL A 83 -11.58 5.20 7.52
N ALA A 84 -11.58 5.76 6.31
CA ALA A 84 -12.71 5.68 5.38
C ALA A 84 -13.02 4.23 4.98
N VAL A 85 -12.00 3.43 4.67
CA VAL A 85 -12.15 2.00 4.33
C VAL A 85 -12.69 1.19 5.50
N LEU A 86 -12.16 1.42 6.71
CA LEU A 86 -12.60 0.73 7.93
C LEU A 86 -14.04 1.08 8.29
N LYS A 87 -14.42 2.37 8.25
CA LYS A 87 -15.80 2.82 8.50
C LYS A 87 -16.79 2.24 7.49
N ALA A 88 -16.38 2.17 6.22
CA ALA A 88 -17.18 1.56 5.17
C ALA A 88 -17.19 0.02 5.20
N LYS A 89 -16.47 -0.61 6.14
CA LYS A 89 -16.32 -2.06 6.28
C LYS A 89 -15.91 -2.74 4.96
N LYS A 90 -15.08 -2.09 4.16
CA LYS A 90 -14.62 -2.68 2.90
C LYS A 90 -13.66 -3.82 3.20
N GLN A 91 -13.86 -4.94 2.51
CA GLN A 91 -12.98 -6.09 2.61
C GLN A 91 -11.68 -5.83 1.83
N GLY A 92 -10.57 -6.26 2.39
CA GLY A 92 -9.24 -6.18 1.79
C GLY A 92 -8.22 -6.95 2.62
N ASN A 93 -7.01 -7.14 2.07
CA ASN A 93 -5.95 -7.91 2.73
C ASN A 93 -5.10 -7.08 3.71
N PHE A 94 -5.33 -5.76 3.75
CA PHE A 94 -4.55 -4.82 4.55
C PHE A 94 -4.67 -5.11 6.04
N HIS A 95 -3.54 -5.41 6.69
CA HIS A 95 -3.45 -5.77 8.10
C HIS A 95 -2.29 -5.09 8.85
N GLN A 96 -1.40 -4.37 8.15
CA GLN A 96 -0.29 -3.66 8.76
C GLN A 96 -0.02 -2.33 8.08
N PHE A 97 0.13 -1.27 8.88
CA PHE A 97 0.65 0.01 8.44
C PHE A 97 1.96 0.29 9.17
N LEU A 98 3.04 0.48 8.42
CA LEU A 98 4.35 0.86 8.94
C LEU A 98 4.56 2.35 8.70
N ILE A 99 5.01 3.06 9.73
CA ILE A 99 5.41 4.46 9.63
C ILE A 99 6.92 4.49 9.87
N ASP A 100 7.69 4.79 8.84
CA ASP A 100 9.15 4.91 8.93
C ASP A 100 9.54 6.38 9.06
N PHE A 101 9.95 6.78 10.27
CA PHE A 101 10.39 8.15 10.53
C PHE A 101 11.82 8.35 10.01
N LYS A 102 11.97 9.25 9.04
CA LYS A 102 13.27 9.60 8.41
C LYS A 102 14.08 10.62 9.19
N THR A 103 13.57 11.07 10.34
CA THR A 103 14.26 11.98 11.26
C THR A 103 14.88 11.18 12.41
N ASN A 104 16.03 11.62 12.91
CA ASN A 104 16.67 11.01 14.08
C ASN A 104 15.72 10.98 15.29
N ALA A 105 15.84 9.95 16.12
CA ALA A 105 14.98 9.74 17.29
C ALA A 105 14.92 10.96 18.22
N ASP A 106 16.06 11.65 18.41
CA ASP A 106 16.19 12.84 19.25
C ASP A 106 15.37 14.04 18.74
N SER A 107 15.04 14.10 17.45
CA SER A 107 14.15 15.12 16.87
C SER A 107 12.65 14.77 16.99
N THR A 108 12.32 13.57 17.45
CA THR A 108 10.93 13.02 17.44
C THR A 108 10.34 12.76 18.82
N LEU A 109 11.13 12.87 19.88
CA LEU A 109 10.69 12.73 21.27
C LEU A 109 10.75 14.11 21.98
N PRO A 110 9.74 14.48 22.78
CA PRO A 110 9.75 15.71 23.57
C PRO A 110 10.78 15.68 24.71
#